data_AF-A0A3S1T2W8-F1
#
_entry.id   AF-A0A3S1T2W8-F1
#
_cell.length_a   1.000
_cell.length_b   1.000
_cell.length_c   1.000
_cell.angle_alpha   90.00
_cell.angle_beta   90.00
_cell.angle_gamma   90.00
#
_symmetry.space_group_name_H-M   'P 1'
#
loop_
_entity.id
_entity.type
_entity.pdbx_description
1 polymer ?
#
loop_
_entity_poly.entity_id
_entity_poly.type
_entity_poly.pdbx_seq_one_letter_code
_entity_poly.pdbx_strand_id
1 'polypeptide(L)'
;MAMASRKSLWLAALALAFSASAGAGHAGESDRAQTDRVQIEKPLGVVELFTSQGCSSCPPADTLFSELAAKEDIVALAYHVDYWDYLGWQDTLGRKENTERQYDYMRAFGSRSVYTPQAVINGRVHVNGANRGEVDGALARMAKSGEGMRVAVKVSRTSDRVMIDA
;
A
#
# COMPACT_ATOMS: atom_id res chain seq x y z
N MET A 1 -32.56 70.56 44.29
CA MET A 1 -31.62 69.92 45.25
C MET A 1 -32.03 68.46 45.34
N ALA A 2 -31.15 67.55 44.94
CA ALA A 2 -31.46 66.18 44.55
C ALA A 2 -31.83 65.27 45.73
N MET A 3 -32.82 64.39 45.51
CA MET A 3 -33.17 63.30 46.42
C MET A 3 -33.19 62.00 45.62
N ALA A 4 -32.39 61.03 46.07
CA ALA A 4 -32.22 59.70 45.51
C ALA A 4 -33.51 58.87 45.59
N SER A 5 -33.68 57.88 44.70
CA SER A 5 -34.06 56.52 45.14
C SER A 5 -34.02 55.50 43.99
N ARG A 6 -33.57 54.30 44.37
CA ARG A 6 -33.36 53.09 43.57
C ARG A 6 -34.68 52.55 43.01
N LYS A 7 -34.64 51.94 41.82
CA LYS A 7 -35.73 51.08 41.33
C LYS A 7 -35.22 49.68 41.01
N SER A 8 -35.98 48.73 41.57
CA SER A 8 -35.71 47.31 41.73
C SER A 8 -35.90 46.48 40.46
N LEU A 9 -35.18 45.36 40.43
CA LEU A 9 -35.35 44.22 39.52
C LEU A 9 -36.77 43.65 39.57
N TRP A 10 -37.35 43.36 38.40
CA TRP A 10 -38.33 42.28 38.23
C TRP A 10 -37.99 41.50 36.94
N LEU A 11 -37.63 40.23 37.12
CA LEU A 11 -37.53 39.23 36.05
C LEU A 11 -38.96 38.86 35.57
N ALA A 12 -39.14 38.72 34.26
CA ALA A 12 -40.34 38.12 33.66
C ALA A 12 -39.98 36.89 32.83
N ALA A 13 -40.90 35.93 32.83
CA ALA A 13 -40.72 34.51 32.58
C ALA A 13 -40.93 34.06 31.11
N LEU A 14 -40.54 32.79 30.88
CA LEU A 14 -40.76 31.90 29.73
C LEU A 14 -42.12 32.03 28.99
N ALA A 15 -42.12 31.80 27.66
CA ALA A 15 -42.97 30.79 27.00
C ALA A 15 -42.60 30.51 25.51
N LEU A 16 -42.24 29.23 25.27
CA LEU A 16 -42.51 28.30 24.14
C LEU A 16 -42.76 28.74 22.66
N ALA A 17 -41.95 28.05 21.82
CA ALA A 17 -42.27 27.28 20.59
C ALA A 17 -42.63 28.00 19.28
N PHE A 18 -41.78 27.84 18.26
CA PHE A 18 -42.18 27.88 16.84
C PHE A 18 -41.38 26.89 15.97
N SER A 19 -42.13 25.89 15.50
CA SER A 19 -42.07 25.13 14.23
C SER A 19 -40.75 24.57 13.69
N ALA A 20 -40.72 23.24 13.63
CA ALA A 20 -39.88 22.44 12.75
C ALA A 20 -40.15 22.74 11.27
N SER A 21 -39.09 22.84 10.47
CA SER A 21 -39.13 22.63 9.03
C SER A 21 -37.94 21.76 8.66
N ALA A 22 -38.27 20.52 8.29
CA ALA A 22 -37.36 19.55 7.72
C ALA A 22 -36.88 20.04 6.36
N GLY A 23 -35.57 19.97 6.15
CA GLY A 23 -34.90 20.25 4.88
C GLY A 23 -33.54 19.58 4.89
N ALA A 24 -33.55 18.25 4.83
CA ALA A 24 -32.35 17.45 4.63
C ALA A 24 -31.84 17.68 3.21
N GLY A 25 -30.75 18.41 3.09
CA GLY A 25 -29.94 18.52 1.88
C GLY A 25 -28.47 18.39 2.25
N HIS A 26 -28.06 17.22 2.75
CA HIS A 26 -26.63 16.91 2.80
C HIS A 26 -26.17 16.63 1.38
N ALA A 27 -25.40 17.59 0.86
CA ALA A 27 -24.71 17.52 -0.41
C ALA A 27 -23.87 16.24 -0.48
N GLY A 28 -24.32 15.29 -1.31
CA GLY A 28 -23.50 14.19 -1.80
C GLY A 28 -22.52 14.70 -2.85
N GLU A 29 -21.54 15.49 -2.40
CA GLU A 29 -20.46 16.05 -3.22
C GLU A 29 -19.13 15.45 -2.72
N SER A 30 -18.93 14.16 -2.98
CA SER A 30 -17.63 13.50 -2.73
C SER A 30 -17.33 12.32 -3.66
N ASP A 31 -18.29 11.87 -4.48
CA ASP A 31 -18.15 10.58 -5.18
C ASP A 31 -17.78 10.69 -6.67
N ARG A 32 -17.59 11.91 -7.20
CA ARG A 32 -17.32 12.11 -8.64
C ARG A 32 -15.83 12.19 -9.03
N ALA A 33 -14.91 12.20 -8.06
CA ALA A 33 -13.48 12.36 -8.34
C ALA A 33 -12.74 11.02 -8.56
N GLN A 34 -13.45 9.90 -8.69
CA GLN A 34 -12.85 8.56 -8.81
C GLN A 34 -13.29 7.88 -10.12
N THR A 35 -13.07 8.55 -11.26
CA THR A 35 -13.55 7.99 -12.54
C THR A 35 -12.57 8.04 -13.71
N ASP A 36 -11.25 8.20 -13.48
CA ASP A 36 -10.29 8.19 -14.61
C ASP A 36 -8.92 7.55 -14.33
N ARG A 37 -8.74 6.79 -13.23
CA ARG A 37 -7.55 5.92 -13.14
C ARG A 37 -7.80 4.67 -13.97
N VAL A 38 -6.99 4.46 -15.00
CA VAL A 38 -6.97 3.21 -15.77
C VAL A 38 -6.77 2.06 -14.79
N GLN A 39 -7.79 1.22 -14.64
CA GLN A 39 -7.69 0.04 -13.79
C GLN A 39 -6.94 -1.04 -14.56
N ILE A 40 -5.70 -1.30 -14.18
CA ILE A 40 -4.91 -2.39 -14.73
C ILE A 40 -5.39 -3.69 -14.09
N GLU A 41 -6.34 -4.36 -14.75
CA GLU A 41 -6.88 -5.64 -14.28
C GLU A 41 -5.86 -6.79 -14.42
N LYS A 42 -4.89 -6.64 -15.32
CA LYS A 42 -3.83 -7.63 -15.58
C LYS A 42 -2.47 -6.93 -15.69
N PRO A 43 -1.75 -6.76 -14.58
CA PRO A 43 -0.41 -6.18 -14.61
C PRO A 43 0.56 -7.09 -15.39
N LEU A 44 1.65 -6.50 -15.90
CA LEU A 44 2.75 -7.21 -16.53
C LEU A 44 3.30 -8.31 -15.60
N GLY A 45 3.37 -8.02 -14.31
CA GLY A 45 3.74 -8.99 -13.30
C GLY A 45 3.80 -8.43 -11.88
N VAL A 46 4.07 -9.33 -10.96
CA VAL A 46 4.39 -9.06 -9.56
C VAL A 46 5.90 -9.18 -9.37
N VAL A 47 6.51 -8.17 -8.75
CA VAL A 47 7.92 -8.17 -8.36
C VAL A 47 7.99 -8.02 -6.85
N GLU A 48 8.48 -9.05 -6.19
CA GLU A 48 8.70 -9.06 -4.74
C GLU A 48 10.20 -8.96 -4.46
N LEU A 49 10.64 -7.84 -3.91
CA LEU A 49 12.03 -7.62 -3.53
C LEU A 49 12.23 -7.93 -2.05
N PHE A 50 13.12 -8.86 -1.75
CA PHE A 50 13.64 -9.10 -0.41
C PHE A 50 14.95 -8.30 -0.23
N THR A 51 14.92 -7.35 0.71
CA THR A 51 15.98 -6.35 0.94
C THR A 51 16.17 -6.08 2.44
N SER A 52 17.15 -5.26 2.82
CA SER A 52 17.32 -4.73 4.17
C SER A 52 18.21 -3.49 4.15
N GLN A 53 17.95 -2.52 5.02
CA GLN A 53 18.84 -1.37 5.24
C GLN A 53 20.23 -1.80 5.72
N GLY A 54 20.32 -2.93 6.44
CA GLY A 54 21.59 -3.50 6.91
C GLY A 54 22.37 -4.25 5.81
N CYS A 55 21.78 -4.46 4.64
CA CYS A 55 22.39 -5.16 3.51
C CYS A 55 23.16 -4.18 2.62
N SER A 56 24.49 -4.20 2.67
CA SER A 56 25.35 -3.28 1.90
C SER A 56 25.24 -3.43 0.37
N SER A 57 24.84 -4.60 -0.12
CA SER A 57 24.68 -4.90 -1.54
C SER A 57 23.27 -4.60 -2.08
N CYS A 58 22.33 -4.22 -1.22
CA CYS A 58 20.94 -3.98 -1.57
C CYS A 58 20.63 -2.62 -2.24
N PRO A 59 21.35 -1.50 -2.01
CA PRO A 59 20.98 -0.20 -2.59
C PRO A 59 20.78 -0.15 -4.10
N PRO A 60 21.55 -0.88 -4.94
CA PRO A 60 21.28 -0.95 -6.37
C PRO A 60 19.93 -1.62 -6.71
N ALA A 61 19.53 -2.64 -5.95
CA ALA A 61 18.24 -3.31 -6.12
C ALA A 61 17.08 -2.42 -5.65
N ASP A 62 17.26 -1.70 -4.52
CA ASP A 62 16.24 -0.76 -4.02
C ASP A 62 16.00 0.37 -5.03
N THR A 63 17.06 0.85 -5.69
CA THR A 63 16.97 1.84 -6.77
C THR A 63 16.17 1.30 -7.95
N LEU A 64 16.53 0.13 -8.48
CA LEU A 64 15.77 -0.52 -9.56
C LEU A 64 14.32 -0.75 -9.16
N PHE A 65 14.08 -1.23 -7.95
CA PHE A 65 12.73 -1.49 -7.44
C PHE A 65 11.88 -0.22 -7.34
N SER A 66 12.47 0.91 -6.94
CA SER A 66 11.76 2.20 -6.93
C SER A 66 11.25 2.61 -8.32
N GLU A 67 12.03 2.32 -9.38
CA GLU A 67 11.60 2.57 -10.74
C GLU A 67 10.49 1.61 -11.19
N LEU A 68 10.55 0.34 -10.76
CA LEU A 68 9.50 -0.65 -11.05
C LEU A 68 8.20 -0.27 -10.33
N ALA A 69 8.28 0.19 -9.08
CA ALA A 69 7.14 0.64 -8.29
C ALA A 69 6.46 1.90 -8.85
N ALA A 70 7.18 2.69 -9.66
CA ALA A 70 6.61 3.84 -10.36
C ALA A 70 5.81 3.46 -11.63
N LYS A 71 5.88 2.19 -12.08
CA LYS A 71 5.14 1.71 -13.25
C LYS A 71 3.72 1.29 -12.85
N GLU A 72 2.72 1.77 -13.58
CA GLU A 72 1.31 1.45 -13.30
C GLU A 72 0.94 -0.02 -13.59
N ASP A 73 1.72 -0.70 -14.42
CA ASP A 73 1.49 -2.08 -14.84
C ASP A 73 2.33 -3.12 -14.07
N ILE A 74 2.98 -2.74 -12.98
CA ILE A 74 3.73 -3.67 -12.11
C ILE A 74 3.20 -3.61 -10.68
N VAL A 75 2.96 -4.78 -10.09
CA VAL A 75 2.71 -4.89 -8.66
C VAL A 75 4.06 -5.08 -7.96
N ALA A 76 4.60 -4.00 -7.38
CA ALA A 76 5.88 -4.01 -6.70
C ALA A 76 5.68 -4.10 -5.18
N LEU A 77 6.29 -5.10 -4.54
CA LEU A 77 6.24 -5.32 -3.09
C LEU A 77 7.66 -5.43 -2.52
N ALA A 78 8.00 -4.61 -1.53
CA ALA A 78 9.28 -4.67 -0.83
C ALA A 78 9.10 -5.36 0.54
N TYR A 79 9.92 -6.36 0.80
CA TYR A 79 9.94 -7.17 2.01
C TYR A 79 11.30 -6.99 2.69
N HIS A 80 11.32 -6.19 3.75
CA HIS A 80 12.50 -6.00 4.55
C HIS A 80 12.69 -7.20 5.49
N VAL A 81 13.77 -7.95 5.29
CA VAL A 81 14.12 -9.12 6.10
C VAL A 81 14.82 -8.70 7.39
N ASP A 82 14.70 -9.51 8.44
CA ASP A 82 15.24 -9.21 9.78
C ASP A 82 16.62 -9.83 10.05
N TYR A 83 17.09 -10.78 9.23
CA TYR A 83 18.33 -11.51 9.51
C TYR A 83 19.62 -10.70 9.30
N TRP A 84 19.55 -9.41 8.98
CA TRP A 84 20.71 -8.50 8.96
C TRP A 84 20.89 -7.72 10.27
N ASP A 85 19.89 -7.70 11.14
CA ASP A 85 19.85 -6.85 12.34
C ASP A 85 20.93 -7.22 13.37
N TYR A 86 21.47 -8.44 13.31
CA TYR A 86 22.52 -8.92 14.22
C TYR A 86 23.82 -8.12 14.12
N LEU A 87 24.02 -7.35 13.05
CA LEU A 87 25.22 -6.50 12.84
C LEU A 87 25.17 -5.18 13.62
N GLY A 88 24.11 -4.93 14.41
CA GLY A 88 23.98 -3.75 15.27
C GLY A 88 23.25 -2.57 14.62
N TRP A 89 22.95 -2.63 13.32
CA TRP A 89 21.97 -1.76 12.67
C TRP A 89 20.67 -2.52 12.48
N GLN A 90 19.64 -2.13 13.23
CA GLN A 90 18.32 -2.74 13.10
C GLN A 90 17.50 -2.02 12.03
N ASP A 91 17.06 -2.74 10.99
CA ASP A 91 16.16 -2.21 9.99
C ASP A 91 14.76 -2.02 10.58
N THR A 92 14.28 -0.78 10.67
CA THR A 92 12.97 -0.47 11.26
C THR A 92 11.79 -1.01 10.45
N LEU A 93 12.02 -1.34 9.18
CA LEU A 93 11.04 -2.00 8.30
C LEU A 93 11.18 -3.53 8.32
N GLY A 94 12.27 -4.05 8.89
CA GLY A 94 12.57 -5.48 9.03
C GLY A 94 11.52 -6.21 9.88
N ARG A 95 11.02 -7.34 9.39
CA ARG A 95 10.03 -8.19 10.10
C ARG A 95 10.34 -9.67 9.88
N LYS A 96 10.15 -10.47 10.93
CA LYS A 96 10.35 -11.94 10.87
C LYS A 96 9.44 -12.60 9.85
N GLU A 97 8.23 -12.10 9.69
CA GLU A 97 7.24 -12.60 8.74
C GLU A 97 7.70 -12.41 7.28
N ASN A 98 8.48 -11.35 7.00
CA ASN A 98 9.08 -11.13 5.68
C ASN A 98 10.18 -12.15 5.40
N THR A 99 11.02 -12.44 6.39
CA THR A 99 12.04 -13.49 6.33
C THR A 99 11.40 -14.87 6.15
N GLU A 100 10.31 -15.16 6.85
CA GLU A 100 9.54 -16.40 6.69
C GLU A 100 8.98 -16.55 5.28
N ARG A 101 8.40 -15.49 4.72
CA ARG A 101 7.96 -15.47 3.31
C ARG A 101 9.10 -15.81 2.35
N GLN A 102 10.31 -15.31 2.61
CA GLN A 102 11.48 -15.65 1.80
C GLN A 102 11.88 -17.13 1.94
N TYR A 103 11.81 -17.67 3.16
CA TYR A 103 12.05 -19.10 3.40
C TYR A 103 10.99 -19.97 2.73
N ASP A 104 9.74 -19.52 2.62
CA ASP A 104 8.70 -20.24 1.88
C ASP A 104 9.06 -20.35 0.41
N TYR A 105 9.54 -19.26 -0.20
CA TYR A 105 10.07 -19.28 -1.56
C TYR A 105 11.31 -20.15 -1.70
N MET A 106 12.25 -20.11 -0.76
CA MET A 106 13.42 -20.99 -0.76
C MET A 106 12.99 -22.46 -0.83
N ARG A 107 12.01 -22.87 -0.02
CA ARG A 107 11.48 -24.25 -0.03
C ARG A 107 10.77 -24.56 -1.34
N ALA A 108 9.94 -23.66 -1.85
CA ALA A 108 9.22 -23.84 -3.12
C ALA A 108 10.17 -23.98 -4.32
N PHE A 109 11.31 -23.27 -4.31
CA PHE A 109 12.32 -23.35 -5.37
C PHE A 109 13.33 -24.49 -5.18
N GLY A 110 13.26 -25.24 -4.07
CA GLY A 110 14.24 -26.29 -3.77
C GLY A 110 15.65 -25.76 -3.47
N SER A 111 15.75 -24.47 -3.11
CA SER A 111 17.01 -23.81 -2.74
C SER A 111 17.41 -24.18 -1.32
N ARG A 112 18.71 -24.06 -1.01
CA ARG A 112 19.27 -24.40 0.31
C ARG A 112 19.46 -23.20 1.25
N SER A 113 19.33 -21.99 0.72
CA SER A 113 19.55 -20.75 1.45
C SER A 113 18.76 -19.61 0.83
N VAL A 114 18.54 -18.56 1.63
CA VAL A 114 18.06 -17.25 1.18
C VAL A 114 19.23 -16.29 0.96
N TYR A 115 18.99 -15.19 0.24
CA TYR A 115 19.98 -14.13 0.02
C TYR A 115 19.28 -12.80 -0.23
N THR A 116 20.02 -11.70 -0.07
CA THR A 116 19.59 -10.35 -0.46
C THR A 116 20.67 -9.67 -1.30
N PRO A 117 20.30 -8.85 -2.30
CA PRO A 117 18.93 -8.59 -2.74
C PRO A 117 18.40 -9.73 -3.64
N GLN A 118 17.25 -10.31 -3.27
CA GLN A 118 16.56 -11.33 -4.07
C GLN A 118 15.26 -10.72 -4.60
N ALA A 119 15.03 -10.80 -5.91
CA ALA A 119 13.73 -10.50 -6.50
C ALA A 119 13.03 -11.80 -6.90
N VAL A 120 11.78 -11.96 -6.48
CA VAL A 120 10.90 -13.04 -6.92
C VAL A 120 9.88 -12.49 -7.91
N ILE A 121 9.77 -13.12 -9.08
CA ILE A 121 8.94 -12.66 -10.20
C ILE A 121 7.75 -13.59 -10.38
N ASN A 122 6.54 -13.05 -10.27
CA ASN A 122 5.26 -13.76 -10.34
C ASN A 122 5.18 -14.99 -9.41
N GLY A 123 5.97 -15.04 -8.33
CA GLY A 123 6.09 -16.21 -7.45
C GLY A 123 6.69 -17.46 -8.11
N ARG A 124 7.25 -17.34 -9.32
CA ARG A 124 7.67 -18.49 -10.15
C ARG A 124 9.17 -18.68 -10.25
N VAL A 125 9.91 -17.58 -10.30
CA VAL A 125 11.38 -17.60 -10.41
C VAL A 125 11.97 -16.54 -9.50
N HIS A 126 13.23 -16.75 -9.09
CA HIS A 126 14.01 -15.74 -8.39
C HIS A 126 15.26 -15.35 -9.18
N VAL A 127 15.66 -14.09 -9.06
CA VAL A 127 16.82 -13.49 -9.74
C VAL A 127 17.59 -12.59 -8.76
N ASN A 128 18.76 -12.12 -9.16
CA ASN A 128 19.42 -11.05 -8.41
C ASN A 128 18.61 -9.76 -8.56
N GLY A 129 18.12 -9.21 -7.44
CA GLY A 129 17.27 -8.02 -7.45
C GLY A 129 17.97 -6.75 -7.96
N ALA A 130 19.30 -6.72 -7.99
CA ALA A 130 20.09 -5.63 -8.56
C ALA A 130 20.30 -5.76 -10.08
N ASN A 131 19.99 -6.92 -10.68
CA ASN A 131 20.22 -7.17 -12.09
C ASN A 131 18.96 -6.85 -12.92
N ARG A 132 18.91 -5.64 -13.50
CA ARG A 132 17.81 -5.20 -14.37
C ARG A 132 17.54 -6.18 -15.53
N GLY A 133 18.58 -6.67 -16.18
CA GLY A 133 18.44 -7.57 -17.33
C GLY A 133 17.75 -8.88 -16.94
N GLU A 134 18.05 -9.41 -15.77
CA GLU A 134 17.38 -10.61 -15.24
C GLU A 134 15.92 -10.33 -14.87
N VAL A 135 15.64 -9.21 -14.19
CA VAL A 135 14.28 -8.83 -13.77
C VAL A 135 13.38 -8.55 -14.98
N ASP A 136 13.78 -7.63 -15.85
CA ASP A 136 13.01 -7.26 -17.05
C ASP A 136 12.90 -8.46 -18.01
N GLY A 137 13.97 -9.25 -18.14
CA GLY A 137 13.99 -10.46 -18.95
C GLY A 137 13.02 -11.53 -18.45
N ALA A 138 12.92 -11.72 -17.13
CA ALA A 138 11.97 -12.66 -16.52
C ALA A 138 10.52 -12.23 -16.77
N LEU A 139 10.19 -10.95 -16.53
CA LEU A 139 8.86 -10.39 -16.80
C LEU A 139 8.47 -10.54 -18.28
N ALA A 140 9.36 -10.14 -19.20
CA ALA A 140 9.11 -10.20 -20.63
C ALA A 140 8.93 -11.65 -21.14
N ARG A 141 9.73 -12.59 -20.62
CA ARG A 141 9.62 -14.01 -20.97
C ARG A 141 8.28 -14.58 -20.53
N MET A 142 7.84 -14.28 -19.31
CA MET A 142 6.56 -14.78 -18.78
C MET A 142 5.36 -14.17 -19.52
N ALA A 143 5.42 -12.88 -19.87
CA ALA A 143 4.41 -12.23 -20.68
C ALA A 143 4.25 -12.91 -22.07
N LYS A 144 5.37 -13.25 -22.72
CA LYS A 144 5.36 -13.91 -24.05
C LYS A 144 4.94 -15.38 -24.02
N SER A 145 5.26 -16.11 -22.97
CA SER A 145 4.97 -17.55 -22.83
C SER A 145 3.57 -17.84 -22.28
N GLY A 146 2.82 -16.82 -21.89
CA GLY A 146 1.52 -16.99 -21.23
C GLY A 146 1.62 -17.49 -19.79
N GLU A 147 2.81 -17.40 -19.18
CA GLU A 147 3.08 -17.73 -17.77
C GLU A 147 2.99 -16.50 -16.84
N GLY A 148 2.70 -15.32 -17.41
CA GLY A 148 2.44 -14.08 -16.67
C GLY A 148 1.08 -14.07 -15.94
N MET A 149 0.54 -12.87 -15.70
CA MET A 149 -0.73 -12.70 -14.99
C MET A 149 -1.93 -13.10 -15.87
N ARG A 150 -2.48 -14.29 -15.63
CA ARG A 150 -3.58 -14.86 -16.44
C ARG A 150 -4.97 -14.47 -15.95
N VAL A 151 -5.14 -14.45 -14.64
CA VAL A 151 -6.39 -14.11 -13.94
C VAL A 151 -6.43 -12.61 -13.74
N ALA A 152 -7.57 -11.99 -14.06
CA ALA A 152 -7.78 -10.57 -13.80
C ALA A 152 -8.03 -10.38 -12.31
N VAL A 153 -7.41 -9.37 -11.69
CA VAL A 153 -7.70 -9.00 -10.31
C VAL A 153 -8.04 -7.52 -10.29
N LYS A 154 -9.23 -7.20 -9.76
CA LYS A 154 -9.70 -5.83 -9.62
C LYS A 154 -9.77 -5.47 -8.15
N VAL A 155 -9.25 -4.29 -7.80
CA VAL A 155 -9.36 -3.74 -6.46
C VAL A 155 -10.08 -2.40 -6.54
N SER A 156 -11.16 -2.27 -5.78
CA SER A 156 -11.89 -1.02 -5.61
C SER A 156 -12.07 -0.72 -4.13
N ARG A 157 -12.29 0.55 -3.80
CA ARG A 157 -12.39 1.01 -2.42
C ARG A 157 -13.59 1.93 -2.27
N THR A 158 -14.41 1.67 -1.26
CA THR A 158 -15.39 2.62 -0.73
C THR A 158 -14.81 3.33 0.50
N SER A 159 -15.57 4.23 1.11
CA SER A 159 -15.14 4.91 2.34
C SER A 159 -14.81 3.96 3.50
N ASP A 160 -15.50 2.83 3.59
CA ASP A 160 -15.42 1.85 4.69
C ASP A 160 -14.91 0.46 4.30
N ARG A 161 -14.78 0.17 2.99
CA ARG A 161 -14.46 -1.19 2.50
C ARG A 161 -13.45 -1.17 1.36
N VAL A 162 -12.74 -2.29 1.23
CA VAL A 162 -11.96 -2.65 0.04
C VAL A 162 -12.63 -3.87 -0.57
N MET A 163 -12.95 -3.81 -1.86
CA MET A 163 -13.51 -4.91 -2.63
C MET A 163 -12.45 -5.46 -3.57
N ILE A 164 -12.34 -6.79 -3.64
CA ILE A 164 -11.40 -7.52 -4.49
C ILE A 164 -12.21 -8.51 -5.32
N ASP A 165 -12.15 -8.38 -6.64
CA ASP A 165 -12.76 -9.31 -7.60
C ASP A 165 -11.65 -10.08 -8.34
N ALA A 166 -11.74 -11.41 -8.41
CA ALA A 166 -10.74 -12.30 -9.01
C ALA A 166 -11.36 -13.51 -9.70
#